data_AF-A0A453QNL8-F1
#
_entry.id   AF-A0A453QNL8-F1
#
_cell.length_a   1.000
_cell.length_b   1.000
_cell.length_c   1.000
_cell.angle_alpha   90.00
_cell.angle_beta   90.00
_cell.angle_gamma   90.00
#
_symmetry.space_group_name_H-M   'P 1'
#
loop_
_entity.id
_entity.type
_entity.pdbx_description
1 polymer ?
#
loop_
_entity_poly.entity_id
_entity_poly.type
_entity_poly.pdbx_seq_one_letter_code
_entity_poly.pdbx_strand_id
1 'polypeptide(L)' 'SDRLNTRNMLNRRHYNIGSNLDCLLCGHRIEETVEHLFFHCVFSQECWRVLGFHWSTHNHRLQLISHQKNQYPR' A
#
# COMPACT_ATOMS: atom_id res chain seq x y z
N SER A 1 -10.70 11.07 -0.28
CA SER A 1 -10.40 10.93 -1.71
C SER A 1 -9.08 10.22 -1.91
N ASP A 2 -9.04 9.17 -2.73
CA ASP A 2 -7.79 8.56 -3.20
C ASP A 2 -7.09 9.51 -4.17
N ARG A 3 -6.00 10.12 -3.69
CA ARG A 3 -5.18 11.07 -4.45
C ARG A 3 -3.95 10.42 -5.09
N LEU A 4 -3.68 9.16 -4.77
CA LEU A 4 -2.49 8.45 -5.24
C LEU A 4 -2.77 7.75 -6.57
N ASN A 5 -1.81 7.82 -7.49
CA ASN A 5 -1.90 7.21 -8.81
C ASN A 5 -1.38 5.78 -8.83
N THR A 6 -2.06 4.87 -8.13
CA THR A 6 -1.76 3.44 -8.28
C THR A 6 -2.23 2.92 -9.63
N ARG A 7 -1.65 1.81 -10.11
CA ARG A 7 -2.11 1.17 -11.36
C ARG A 7 -3.60 0.82 -11.32
N ASN A 8 -4.08 0.28 -10.20
CA ASN A 8 -5.52 0.01 -9.99
C ASN A 8 -6.37 1.28 -10.17
N MET A 9 -5.94 2.40 -9.60
CA MET A 9 -6.65 3.68 -9.70
C MET A 9 -6.66 4.18 -11.14
N LEU A 10 -5.50 4.19 -11.81
CA LEU A 10 -5.37 4.65 -13.19
C LEU A 10 -6.25 3.82 -14.13
N ASN A 11 -6.32 2.51 -13.93
CA ASN A 11 -7.21 1.59 -14.67
C ASN A 11 -8.69 1.95 -14.48
N ARG A 12 -9.14 2.16 -13.23
CA ARG A 12 -10.53 2.56 -12.91
C ARG A 12 -10.91 3.92 -13.50
N ARG A 13 -9.94 4.81 -13.74
CA ARG A 13 -10.14 6.10 -14.40
C ARG A 13 -9.95 6.05 -15.92
N HIS A 14 -9.81 4.85 -16.49
CA HIS A 14 -9.67 4.64 -17.94
C HIS A 14 -8.43 5.31 -18.56
N TYR A 15 -7.34 5.48 -17.80
CA TYR A 15 -6.06 5.85 -18.38
C TYR A 15 -5.46 4.69 -19.16
N ASN A 16 -4.76 4.98 -20.26
CA ASN A 16 -4.07 3.97 -21.05
C ASN A 16 -2.76 3.55 -20.38
N ILE A 17 -2.81 2.53 -19.51
CA ILE A 17 -1.66 1.99 -18.77
C ILE A 17 -1.30 0.54 -19.16
N GLY A 18 -1.93 0.01 -20.22
CA GLY A 18 -1.86 -1.40 -20.59
C GLY A 18 -2.68 -2.31 -19.66
N SER A 19 -2.47 -3.63 -19.77
CA SER A 19 -3.20 -4.66 -18.99
C SER A 19 -2.49 -5.08 -17.70
N ASN A 20 -1.22 -4.72 -17.55
CA ASN A 20 -0.46 -5.06 -16.35
C ASN A 20 -0.89 -4.16 -15.19
N LEU A 21 -1.34 -4.73 -14.08
CA LEU A 21 -1.68 -4.00 -12.86
C LEU A 21 -0.72 -4.31 -11.71
N ASP A 22 0.35 -5.05 -11.96
CA ASP A 22 1.29 -5.55 -10.97
C ASP A 22 2.03 -4.40 -10.26
N CYS A 23 2.30 -4.60 -8.97
CA CYS A 23 3.15 -3.73 -8.20
C CYS A 23 4.62 -3.91 -8.62
N LEU A 24 5.20 -2.83 -9.15
CA LEU A 24 6.58 -2.83 -9.61
C LEU A 24 7.61 -2.90 -8.47
N LEU A 25 7.22 -2.51 -7.25
CA LEU A 25 8.14 -2.42 -6.12
C LEU A 25 8.54 -3.77 -5.55
N CYS A 26 7.62 -4.74 -5.52
CA CYS A 26 7.91 -6.08 -4.99
C CYS A 26 8.27 -7.10 -6.08
N GLY A 27 8.06 -6.77 -7.35
CA GLY A 27 8.30 -7.70 -8.46
C GLY A 27 7.36 -8.93 -8.47
N HIS A 28 6.31 -8.93 -7.63
CA HIS A 28 5.28 -9.96 -7.62
C HIS A 28 4.10 -9.55 -8.50
N ARG A 29 3.39 -10.56 -9.02
CA ARG A 29 2.15 -10.37 -9.79
C ARG A 29 0.96 -10.11 -8.87
N ILE A 30 1.03 -9.01 -8.12
CA ILE A 30 0.01 -8.55 -7.19
C ILE A 30 -0.44 -7.17 -7.64
N GLU A 31 -1.75 -6.96 -7.73
CA GLU A 31 -2.31 -5.68 -8.14
C GLU A 31 -1.82 -4.52 -7.25
N GLU A 32 -1.34 -3.46 -7.88
CA GLU A 32 -0.93 -2.24 -7.20
C GLU A 32 -2.16 -1.43 -6.74
N THR A 33 -2.57 -1.69 -5.51
CA THR A 33 -3.55 -0.91 -4.75
C THR A 33 -2.87 -0.05 -3.70
N VAL A 34 -3.58 0.90 -3.09
CA VAL A 34 -3.03 1.70 -1.98
C VAL A 34 -2.73 0.81 -0.77
N GLU A 35 -3.60 -0.16 -0.50
CA GLU A 35 -3.43 -1.16 0.56
C GLU A 35 -2.15 -1.95 0.34
N HIS A 36 -1.95 -2.51 -0.86
CA HIS A 36 -0.74 -3.25 -1.17
C HIS A 36 0.48 -2.34 -1.09
N LEU A 37 0.47 -1.21 -1.79
CA LEU A 37 1.62 -0.33 -1.94
C LEU A 37 2.20 0.12 -0.61
N PHE A 38 1.39 0.36 0.43
CA PHE A 38 1.90 0.84 1.71
C PHE A 38 1.99 -0.22 2.81
N PHE A 39 1.10 -1.22 2.84
CA PHE A 39 0.96 -2.10 4.01
C PHE A 39 1.32 -3.57 3.75
N HIS A 40 1.13 -4.06 2.51
CA HIS A 40 1.34 -5.48 2.19
C HIS A 40 2.52 -5.73 1.24
N CYS A 41 3.00 -4.71 0.53
CA CYS A 41 4.15 -4.81 -0.35
C CYS A 41 5.41 -5.09 0.47
N VAL A 42 6.16 -6.14 0.12
CA VAL A 42 7.38 -6.56 0.82
C VAL A 42 8.41 -5.42 0.86
N PHE A 43 8.57 -4.69 -0.25
CA PHE A 43 9.44 -3.51 -0.30
C PHE A 43 9.02 -2.46 0.74
N SER A 44 7.73 -2.15 0.83
CA SER A 44 7.24 -1.13 1.76
C SER A 44 7.29 -1.59 3.21
N GLN A 45 7.04 -2.88 3.48
CA GLN A 45 7.22 -3.44 4.82
C GLN A 45 8.66 -3.31 5.29
N GLU A 46 9.63 -3.53 4.41
CA GLU A 46 11.04 -3.34 4.72
C GLU A 46 11.36 -1.86 5.02
N CYS A 47 10.83 -0.92 4.23
CA CYS A 47 10.93 0.51 4.52
C CYS A 47 10.35 0.88 5.89
N TRP A 48 9.19 0.33 6.25
CA TRP A 48 8.58 0.56 7.57
C TRP A 48 9.38 -0.05 8.71
N ARG A 49 9.99 -1.22 8.50
CA ARG A 49 10.85 -1.89 9.47
C ARG A 49 12.06 -1.04 9.83
N VAL A 50 12.68 -0.36 8.84
CA VAL A 50 13.78 0.59 9.07
C VAL A 50 13.35 1.73 10.00
N LEU A 51 12.08 2.14 9.92
CA LEU A 51 11.50 3.18 10.77
C LEU A 51 10.95 2.64 12.10
N GLY A 52 11.08 1.34 12.38
CA GLY A 52 10.58 0.68 13.59
C GLY A 52 9.08 0.32 13.56
N PHE A 53 8.42 0.42 12.42
CA PHE A 53 7.00 0.08 12.27
C PHE A 53 6.81 -1.34 11.75
N HIS A 54 5.89 -2.08 12.40
CA HIS A 54 5.50 -3.42 11.98
C HIS A 54 3.99 -3.46 11.75
N TRP A 55 3.57 -3.55 10.49
CA TRP A 55 2.16 -3.64 10.12
C TRP A 55 1.70 -5.09 10.08
N SER A 56 0.55 -5.40 10.70
CA SER A 56 -0.06 -6.72 10.54
C SER A 56 -0.68 -6.85 9.15
N THR A 57 -0.51 -8.00 8.51
CA THR A 57 -0.96 -8.24 7.12
C THR A 57 -2.47 -8.43 6.98
N HIS A 58 -3.21 -8.55 8.09
CA HIS A 58 -4.61 -8.96 8.10
C HIS A 58 -5.61 -7.81 8.37
N ASN A 59 -5.14 -6.62 8.72
CA ASN A 59 -6.00 -5.51 9.12
C ASN A 59 -6.18 -4.50 7.98
N HIS A 60 -7.36 -3.89 7.91
CA HIS A 60 -7.64 -2.82 6.96
C HIS A 60 -6.79 -1.58 7.27
N ARG A 61 -6.35 -0.83 6.25
CA ARG A 61 -5.45 0.34 6.42
C ARG A 61 -5.90 1.34 7.50
N LEU A 62 -7.20 1.59 7.64
CA LEU A 62 -7.73 2.54 8.62
C LEU A 62 -7.53 2.05 10.06
N GLN A 63 -7.65 0.75 10.28
CA GLN A 63 -7.38 0.13 11.58
C GLN A 63 -5.89 0.18 11.90
N LEU A 64 -5.02 -0.11 10.91
CA LEU A 64 -3.57 0.00 11.07
C LEU A 64 -3.15 1.42 11.46
N ILE A 65 -3.61 2.43 10.71
CA ILE A 65 -3.31 3.84 10.99
C ILE A 65 -3.86 4.26 12.36
N SER A 66 -5.07 3.85 12.71
CA SER A 66 -5.67 4.18 14.00
C SER A 66 -4.90 3.56 15.17
N HIS A 67 -4.47 2.30 15.03
CA HIS A 67 -3.67 1.63 16.06
C HIS A 67 -2.36 2.36 16.30
N GLN A 68 -1.65 2.71 15.23
CA GLN A 68 -0.36 3.40 15.33
C GLN A 68 -0.49 4.79 15.98
N LYS A 69 -1.52 5.55 15.61
CA LYS A 69 -1.80 6.87 16.22
C LYS A 69 -2.03 6.78 17.71
N ASN A 70 -2.72 5.74 18.17
CA ASN A 70 -2.99 5.54 19.59
C ASN A 70 -1.73 5.10 20.36
N GLN A 71 -0.82 4.37 19.72
CA GLN A 71 0.45 3.96 20.33
C GLN A 71 1.47 5.10 20.43
N TYR A 72 1.43 6.08 19.53
CA TYR A 72 2.35 7.22 19.48
C TYR A 72 1.58 8.55 19.44
N PRO A 73 0.89 8.93 20.53
CA PRO A 73 0.25 10.24 20.62
C PRO A 73 1.31 11.34 20.51
N ARG A 74 1.02 12.37 19.71
CA ARG A 74 1.89 13.55 19.53
C ARG A 74 1.95 14.41 20.78
#